data_AF-A0A4S8KPB2-F1
#
_entry.id   AF-A0A4S8KPB2-F1
#
_cell.length_a   1.000
_cell.length_b   1.000
_cell.length_c   1.000
_cell.angle_alpha   90.00
_cell.angle_beta   90.00
_cell.angle_gamma   90.00
#
_symmetry.space_group_name_H-M   'P 1'
#
loop_
_entity.id
_entity.type
_entity.pdbx_description
1 polymer ?
#
loop_
_entity_poly.entity_id
_entity_poly.type
_entity_poly.pdbx_seq_one_letter_code
_entity_poly.pdbx_strand_id
1 'polypeptide(L)'
;MEEIAEAFQQARESMRANNKLVSAIRELKAQSNGTLKTYAMSNISLPDYDFLRETKSVDWSIFDMVFPSAVAGERKPNLAFYQHVIAESGLDPSRTVFVDDKVENVLSARSLGLHGIVFDDVKNVIRQLRNLCGDPSTRGWDYLRQNAGKLLSVTDSGVVIDENFAQLLLLEATNDPYVKSPSFRHVLMFEFIQIALEFPDDLDTTALGLTITQKPTEAIHSVMDEMLQYVNADGIVQTYFDNTRPRFDACVCVNVLNLFYQHGRGDQLAQTLDWVHQVLLHRAYLDGTRYYTTAECFLFFLARFLSGCQDKAVHDKLKPLFVERVKERIGAEGDALALVDMQTLLSKQCEDGSWEISWVYKLVAAKTSIASIGLTTAIALQAISSAEKLKTQPKGVEIP
;
A
#
# COMPACT_ATOMS: atom_id res chain seq x y z
N MET A 1 -38.41 26.50 -32.43
CA MET A 1 -39.08 25.92 -31.23
C MET A 1 -39.09 24.41 -31.34
N GLU A 2 -39.54 23.83 -32.46
CA GLU A 2 -39.49 22.38 -32.75
C GLU A 2 -38.08 21.79 -32.73
N GLU A 3 -37.11 22.37 -33.46
CA GLU A 3 -35.71 21.88 -33.47
C GLU A 3 -35.04 21.90 -32.08
N ILE A 4 -35.40 22.87 -31.23
CA ILE A 4 -34.88 22.96 -29.86
C ILE A 4 -35.52 21.85 -29.00
N ALA A 5 -36.82 21.62 -29.13
CA ALA A 5 -37.51 20.55 -28.43
C ALA A 5 -37.00 19.16 -28.85
N GLU A 6 -36.75 18.94 -30.14
CA GLU A 6 -36.13 17.71 -30.67
C GLU A 6 -34.71 17.51 -30.15
N ALA A 7 -33.88 18.57 -30.06
CA ALA A 7 -32.54 18.49 -29.49
C ALA A 7 -32.57 18.11 -27.99
N PHE A 8 -33.50 18.65 -27.20
CA PHE A 8 -33.70 18.24 -25.81
C PHE A 8 -34.20 16.79 -25.71
N GLN A 9 -35.08 16.35 -26.61
CA GLN A 9 -35.55 14.97 -26.64
C GLN A 9 -34.43 13.99 -26.97
N GLN A 10 -33.63 14.25 -28.00
CA GLN A 10 -32.47 13.43 -28.36
C GLN A 10 -31.42 13.41 -27.24
N ALA A 11 -31.18 14.54 -26.57
CA ALA A 11 -30.30 14.59 -25.41
C ALA A 11 -30.80 13.67 -24.27
N ARG A 12 -32.11 13.69 -23.96
CA ARG A 12 -32.72 12.80 -22.96
C ARG A 12 -32.56 11.33 -23.33
N GLU A 13 -32.83 10.97 -24.58
CA GLU A 13 -32.75 9.59 -25.08
C GLU A 13 -31.30 9.07 -25.11
N SER A 14 -30.32 9.97 -25.21
CA SER A 14 -28.89 9.62 -25.19
C SER A 14 -28.29 9.44 -23.78
N MET A 15 -29.00 9.85 -22.72
CA MET A 15 -28.50 9.71 -21.34
C MET A 15 -28.42 8.23 -20.95
N ARG A 16 -27.25 7.83 -20.45
CA ARG A 16 -26.99 6.45 -20.01
C ARG A 16 -26.50 6.44 -18.57
N ALA A 17 -27.04 5.51 -17.79
CA ALA A 17 -26.54 5.25 -16.45
C ALA A 17 -25.08 4.76 -16.52
N ASN A 18 -24.25 5.25 -15.60
CA ASN A 18 -22.91 4.70 -15.42
C ASN A 18 -23.01 3.39 -14.63
N ASN A 19 -23.15 2.28 -15.35
CA ASN A 19 -23.37 0.96 -14.75
C ASN A 19 -22.25 0.55 -13.77
N LYS A 20 -21.00 0.97 -14.00
CA LYS A 20 -19.89 0.68 -13.09
C LYS A 20 -20.06 1.38 -11.75
N LEU A 21 -20.39 2.68 -11.76
CA LEU A 21 -20.65 3.44 -10.55
C LEU A 21 -21.88 2.91 -9.80
N VAL A 22 -22.95 2.58 -10.53
CA VAL A 22 -24.16 1.99 -9.95
C VAL A 22 -23.85 0.65 -9.27
N SER A 23 -23.05 -0.22 -9.89
CA SER A 23 -22.62 -1.48 -9.28
C SER A 23 -21.82 -1.23 -8.00
N ALA A 24 -20.83 -0.34 -8.06
CA ALA A 24 -20.00 -0.01 -6.90
C ALA A 24 -20.81 0.54 -5.72
N ILE A 25 -21.79 1.42 -5.98
CA ILE A 25 -22.67 1.93 -4.93
C ILE A 25 -23.51 0.80 -4.32
N ARG A 26 -24.05 -0.11 -5.14
CA ARG A 26 -24.82 -1.27 -4.62
C ARG A 26 -23.95 -2.17 -3.75
N GLU A 27 -22.72 -2.45 -4.16
CA GLU A 27 -21.76 -3.22 -3.38
C GLU A 27 -21.46 -2.55 -2.04
N LEU A 28 -21.20 -1.24 -2.03
CA LEU A 28 -20.98 -0.48 -0.80
C LEU A 28 -22.19 -0.49 0.11
N LYS A 29 -23.41 -0.34 -0.44
CA LYS A 29 -24.65 -0.46 0.35
C LYS A 29 -24.79 -1.85 0.98
N ALA A 30 -24.52 -2.89 0.21
CA ALA A 30 -24.57 -4.27 0.71
C ALA A 30 -23.54 -4.52 1.82
N GLN A 31 -22.28 -4.11 1.61
CA GLN A 31 -21.20 -4.24 2.60
C GLN A 31 -21.48 -3.47 3.89
N SER A 32 -22.18 -2.34 3.79
CA SER A 32 -22.58 -1.53 4.96
C SER A 32 -23.75 -2.13 5.75
N ASN A 33 -24.31 -3.28 5.35
CA ASN A 33 -25.53 -3.86 5.92
C ASN A 33 -26.69 -2.84 6.01
N GLY A 34 -26.84 -1.99 4.99
CA GLY A 34 -27.91 -1.00 4.90
C GLY A 34 -27.71 0.28 5.73
N THR A 35 -26.56 0.43 6.38
CA THR A 35 -26.20 1.66 7.12
C THR A 35 -25.78 2.79 6.19
N LEU A 36 -25.19 2.49 5.02
CA LEU A 36 -24.90 3.47 3.99
C LEU A 36 -26.20 3.86 3.27
N LYS A 37 -26.57 5.14 3.41
CA LYS A 37 -27.66 5.77 2.68
C LYS A 37 -27.14 6.49 1.45
N THR A 38 -27.94 6.50 0.40
CA THR A 38 -27.60 7.13 -0.88
C THR A 38 -28.72 8.04 -1.32
N TYR A 39 -28.34 9.23 -1.77
CA TYR A 39 -29.27 10.26 -2.18
C TYR A 39 -28.93 10.74 -3.57
N ALA A 40 -29.94 11.04 -4.37
CA ALA A 40 -29.75 11.72 -5.65
C ALA A 40 -30.09 13.20 -5.45
N MET A 41 -29.16 14.09 -5.80
CA MET A 41 -29.37 15.54 -5.78
C MET A 41 -29.07 16.08 -7.17
N SER A 42 -30.10 16.42 -7.95
CA SER A 42 -29.97 16.71 -9.38
C SER A 42 -30.57 18.06 -9.76
N ASN A 43 -29.81 18.85 -10.51
CA ASN A 43 -30.35 20.02 -11.19
C ASN A 43 -31.07 19.52 -12.46
N ILE A 44 -32.38 19.37 -12.37
CA ILE A 44 -33.22 18.77 -13.42
C ILE A 44 -34.58 19.48 -13.48
N SER A 45 -35.12 19.63 -14.69
CA SER A 45 -36.46 20.19 -14.89
C SER A 45 -37.54 19.15 -14.54
N LEU A 46 -38.75 19.60 -14.21
CA LEU A 46 -39.85 18.68 -13.89
C LEU A 46 -40.19 17.73 -15.06
N PRO A 47 -40.29 18.20 -16.33
CA PRO A 47 -40.53 17.30 -17.46
C PRO A 47 -39.42 16.26 -17.68
N ASP A 48 -38.14 16.64 -17.49
CA ASP A 48 -37.02 15.69 -17.61
C ASP A 48 -37.08 14.64 -16.49
N TYR A 49 -37.39 15.07 -15.27
CA TYR A 49 -37.47 14.19 -14.11
C TYR A 49 -38.60 13.17 -14.24
N ASP A 50 -39.79 13.62 -14.66
CA ASP A 50 -40.93 12.73 -14.90
C ASP A 50 -40.62 11.71 -16.00
N PHE A 51 -40.01 12.15 -17.11
CA PHE A 51 -39.59 11.26 -18.20
C PHE A 51 -38.61 10.18 -17.73
N LEU A 52 -37.58 10.52 -16.94
CA LEU A 52 -36.60 9.55 -16.44
C LEU A 52 -37.18 8.58 -15.40
N ARG A 53 -38.22 8.99 -14.66
CA ARG A 53 -38.93 8.11 -13.74
C ARG A 53 -39.77 7.08 -14.50
N GLU A 54 -40.35 7.47 -15.63
CA GLU A 54 -41.24 6.61 -16.43
C GLU A 54 -40.50 5.65 -17.37
N THR A 55 -39.36 6.07 -17.94
CA THR A 55 -38.65 5.32 -18.99
C THR A 55 -37.89 4.07 -18.52
N LYS A 56 -37.85 3.77 -17.21
CA LYS A 56 -37.12 2.62 -16.60
C LYS A 56 -35.62 2.51 -16.96
N SER A 57 -35.06 3.52 -17.61
CA SER A 57 -33.66 3.57 -18.06
C SER A 57 -32.69 3.83 -16.90
N VAL A 58 -33.21 4.36 -15.79
CA VAL A 58 -32.49 4.61 -14.54
C VAL A 58 -33.18 3.82 -13.43
N ASP A 59 -32.43 2.95 -12.77
CA ASP A 59 -32.93 2.26 -11.58
C ASP A 59 -32.83 3.21 -10.37
N TRP A 60 -33.92 3.90 -10.07
CA TRP A 60 -34.02 4.83 -8.95
C TRP A 60 -34.03 4.15 -7.58
N SER A 61 -34.24 2.83 -7.50
CA SER A 61 -34.27 2.09 -6.22
C SER A 61 -32.93 2.05 -5.50
N ILE A 62 -31.85 2.39 -6.20
CA ILE A 62 -30.53 2.60 -5.61
C ILE A 62 -30.53 3.74 -4.57
N PHE A 63 -31.38 4.76 -4.72
CA PHE A 63 -31.42 5.93 -3.84
C PHE A 63 -32.51 5.80 -2.78
N ASP A 64 -32.18 6.12 -1.55
CA ASP A 64 -33.13 6.17 -0.43
C ASP A 64 -34.03 7.42 -0.54
N MET A 65 -33.49 8.54 -1.04
CA MET A 65 -34.26 9.75 -1.38
C MET A 65 -33.70 10.44 -2.63
N VAL A 66 -34.56 11.15 -3.34
CA VAL A 66 -34.23 11.89 -4.56
C VAL A 66 -34.70 13.34 -4.41
N PHE A 67 -33.80 14.27 -4.70
CA PHE A 67 -33.99 15.71 -4.61
C PHE A 67 -33.79 16.34 -6.00
N PRO A 68 -34.86 16.45 -6.81
CA PRO A 68 -34.85 17.19 -8.06
C PRO A 68 -34.96 18.69 -7.79
N SER A 69 -34.12 19.52 -8.42
CA SER A 69 -34.15 20.98 -8.21
C SER A 69 -35.51 21.61 -8.54
N ALA A 70 -36.20 21.11 -9.57
CA ALA A 70 -37.52 21.62 -9.94
C ALA A 70 -38.59 21.36 -8.87
N VAL A 71 -38.47 20.29 -8.09
CA VAL A 71 -39.39 19.97 -6.99
C VAL A 71 -39.01 20.75 -5.74
N ALA A 72 -37.71 20.89 -5.47
CA ALA A 72 -37.21 21.63 -4.30
C ALA A 72 -37.37 23.15 -4.42
N GLY A 73 -37.57 23.69 -5.63
CA GLY A 73 -37.59 25.13 -5.89
C GLY A 73 -36.23 25.82 -5.74
N GLU A 74 -35.16 25.03 -5.56
CA GLU A 74 -33.78 25.46 -5.36
C GLU A 74 -32.84 24.57 -6.18
N ARG A 75 -31.60 25.01 -6.40
CA ARG A 75 -30.64 24.27 -7.24
C ARG A 75 -29.19 24.42 -6.78
N LYS A 76 -28.34 23.48 -7.15
CA LYS A 76 -26.88 23.61 -6.98
C LYS A 76 -26.38 24.75 -7.88
N PRO A 77 -25.42 25.59 -7.46
CA PRO A 77 -24.64 25.52 -6.21
C PRO A 77 -25.25 26.30 -5.02
N ASN A 78 -26.52 26.71 -5.04
CA ASN A 78 -27.09 27.52 -3.96
C ASN A 78 -27.06 26.74 -2.63
N LEU A 79 -26.47 27.34 -1.57
CA LEU A 79 -26.34 26.72 -0.25
C LEU A 79 -27.70 26.29 0.34
N ALA A 80 -28.77 27.03 0.05
CA ALA A 80 -30.13 26.71 0.47
C ALA A 80 -30.57 25.30 0.02
N PHE A 81 -30.15 24.84 -1.17
CA PHE A 81 -30.51 23.51 -1.63
C PHE A 81 -29.80 22.41 -0.82
N TYR A 82 -28.51 22.60 -0.52
CA TYR A 82 -27.76 21.67 0.33
C TYR A 82 -28.33 21.64 1.75
N GLN A 83 -28.65 22.80 2.32
CA GLN A 83 -29.27 22.91 3.64
C GLN A 83 -30.64 22.22 3.69
N HIS A 84 -31.46 22.38 2.64
CA HIS A 84 -32.72 21.66 2.50
C HIS A 84 -32.50 20.14 2.46
N VAL A 85 -31.55 19.65 1.65
CA VAL A 85 -31.21 18.23 1.59
C VAL A 85 -30.74 17.70 2.94
N ILE A 86 -29.86 18.44 3.64
CA ILE A 86 -29.37 18.06 4.97
C ILE A 86 -30.52 17.97 5.98
N ALA A 87 -31.38 18.98 6.02
CA ALA A 87 -32.50 19.04 6.96
C ALA A 87 -33.54 17.94 6.70
N GLU A 88 -33.92 17.73 5.44
CA GLU A 88 -34.94 16.74 5.06
C GLU A 88 -34.43 15.31 5.25
N SER A 89 -33.16 15.06 4.94
CA SER A 89 -32.58 13.71 5.06
C SER A 89 -32.08 13.35 6.45
N GLY A 90 -31.86 14.35 7.31
CA GLY A 90 -31.25 14.17 8.63
C GLY A 90 -29.80 13.70 8.59
N LEU A 91 -29.11 13.85 7.46
CA LEU A 91 -27.73 13.41 7.31
C LEU A 91 -26.76 14.28 8.13
N ASP A 92 -25.67 13.67 8.58
CA ASP A 92 -24.54 14.37 9.20
C ASP A 92 -23.53 14.76 8.12
N PRO A 93 -23.31 16.06 7.86
CA PRO A 93 -22.37 16.51 6.83
C PRO A 93 -20.97 15.92 7.01
N SER A 94 -20.48 15.80 8.25
CA SER A 94 -19.12 15.31 8.55
C SER A 94 -18.91 13.84 8.21
N ARG A 95 -20.00 13.10 8.01
CA ARG A 95 -20.01 11.67 7.65
C ARG A 95 -20.62 11.41 6.27
N THR A 96 -20.79 12.46 5.46
CA THR A 96 -21.46 12.38 4.16
C THR A 96 -20.50 12.73 3.02
N VAL A 97 -20.49 11.88 2.00
CA VAL A 97 -19.74 12.11 0.76
C VAL A 97 -20.67 12.72 -0.30
N PHE A 98 -20.22 13.79 -0.94
CA PHE A 98 -20.92 14.43 -2.05
C PHE A 98 -20.09 14.32 -3.32
N VAL A 99 -20.69 13.84 -4.41
CA VAL A 99 -20.01 13.65 -5.70
C VAL A 99 -20.73 14.45 -6.78
N ASP A 100 -20.01 15.29 -7.52
CA ASP A 100 -20.56 16.11 -8.60
C ASP A 100 -19.47 16.45 -9.62
N ASP A 101 -19.83 16.62 -10.89
CA ASP A 101 -18.91 16.96 -11.97
C ASP A 101 -18.47 18.42 -11.95
N LYS A 102 -19.24 19.29 -11.27
CA LYS A 102 -18.96 20.73 -11.21
C LYS A 102 -18.26 21.12 -9.92
N VAL A 103 -17.09 21.74 -10.08
CA VAL A 103 -16.25 22.20 -8.96
C VAL A 103 -17.01 23.16 -8.04
N GLU A 104 -17.84 24.06 -8.57
CA GLU A 104 -18.65 24.99 -7.80
C GLU A 104 -19.71 24.31 -6.92
N ASN A 105 -20.25 23.18 -7.37
CA ASN A 105 -21.19 22.38 -6.59
C ASN A 105 -20.45 21.66 -5.46
N VAL A 106 -19.28 21.11 -5.75
CA VAL A 106 -18.43 20.44 -4.76
C VAL A 106 -17.92 21.41 -3.71
N LEU A 107 -17.53 22.63 -4.11
CA LEU A 107 -17.11 23.70 -3.19
C LEU A 107 -18.22 24.02 -2.19
N SER A 108 -19.46 24.16 -2.67
CA SER A 108 -20.62 24.45 -1.82
C SER A 108 -20.86 23.33 -0.80
N ALA A 109 -20.78 22.07 -1.22
CA ALA A 109 -20.88 20.93 -0.31
C ALA A 109 -19.77 20.93 0.75
N ARG A 110 -18.51 21.14 0.34
CA ARG A 110 -17.36 21.21 1.26
C ARG A 110 -17.50 22.36 2.27
N SER A 111 -18.02 23.51 1.85
CA SER A 111 -18.24 24.67 2.72
C SER A 111 -19.24 24.38 3.86
N LEU A 112 -20.09 23.37 3.69
CA LEU A 112 -21.07 22.91 4.67
C LEU A 112 -20.60 21.67 5.46
N GLY A 113 -19.33 21.27 5.29
CA GLY A 113 -18.71 20.17 6.03
C GLY A 113 -18.82 18.78 5.37
N LEU A 114 -19.39 18.68 4.17
CA LEU A 114 -19.43 17.41 3.43
C LEU A 114 -18.05 17.07 2.84
N HIS A 115 -17.78 15.77 2.71
CA HIS A 115 -16.63 15.30 1.94
C HIS A 115 -16.95 15.37 0.44
N GLY A 116 -16.55 16.46 -0.20
CA GLY A 116 -16.81 16.67 -1.63
C GLY A 116 -15.76 16.01 -2.55
N ILE A 117 -16.21 15.24 -3.55
CA ILE A 117 -15.41 14.65 -4.63
C ILE A 117 -15.85 15.29 -5.95
N VAL A 118 -14.88 15.80 -6.71
CA VAL A 118 -15.12 16.24 -8.10
C VAL A 118 -15.10 15.01 -8.98
N PHE A 119 -16.18 14.78 -9.73
CA PHE A 119 -16.26 13.67 -10.67
C PHE A 119 -15.37 13.95 -11.89
N ASP A 120 -14.24 13.26 -11.98
CA ASP A 120 -13.28 13.35 -13.07
C ASP A 120 -13.30 12.09 -13.95
N ASP A 121 -13.10 10.94 -13.34
CA ASP A 121 -13.10 9.62 -13.95
C ASP A 121 -13.83 8.63 -13.04
N VAL A 122 -14.54 7.69 -13.66
CA VAL A 122 -15.35 6.70 -12.95
C VAL A 122 -14.50 5.82 -12.03
N LYS A 123 -13.29 5.41 -12.43
CA LYS A 123 -12.43 4.56 -11.59
C LYS A 123 -11.91 5.34 -10.39
N ASN A 124 -11.50 6.58 -10.60
CA ASN A 124 -11.00 7.43 -9.52
C ASN A 124 -12.09 7.70 -8.46
N VAL A 125 -13.32 8.00 -8.89
CA VAL A 125 -14.46 8.19 -7.99
C VAL A 125 -14.80 6.91 -7.24
N ILE A 126 -14.86 5.75 -7.91
CA ILE A 126 -15.12 4.46 -7.25
C ILE A 126 -14.02 4.16 -6.21
N ARG A 127 -12.75 4.38 -6.55
CA ARG A 127 -11.63 4.22 -5.61
C ARG A 127 -11.83 5.09 -4.37
N GLN A 128 -12.09 6.39 -4.53
CA GLN A 128 -12.30 7.30 -3.41
C GLN A 128 -13.51 6.89 -2.56
N LEU A 129 -14.63 6.51 -3.18
CA LEU A 129 -15.80 6.02 -2.46
C LEU A 129 -15.50 4.76 -1.65
N ARG A 130 -14.77 3.79 -2.22
CA ARG A 130 -14.36 2.58 -1.49
C ARG A 130 -13.39 2.90 -0.35
N ASN A 131 -12.49 3.87 -0.52
CA ASN A 131 -11.54 4.28 0.53
C ASN A 131 -12.24 5.00 1.70
N LEU A 132 -13.32 5.74 1.42
CA LEU A 132 -14.08 6.47 2.44
C LEU A 132 -15.13 5.60 3.15
N CYS A 133 -15.75 4.66 2.42
CA CYS A 133 -16.90 3.89 2.91
C CYS A 133 -16.59 2.44 3.22
N GLY A 134 -15.49 1.89 2.70
CA GLY A 134 -15.09 0.49 2.89
C GLY A 134 -14.06 0.32 4.00
N ASP A 135 -13.95 -0.90 4.52
CA ASP A 135 -12.89 -1.26 5.45
C ASP A 135 -11.57 -1.53 4.71
N PRO A 136 -10.51 -0.74 4.92
CA PRO A 136 -9.27 -0.84 4.15
C PRO A 136 -8.54 -2.17 4.39
N SER A 137 -8.58 -2.68 5.62
CA SER A 137 -7.97 -3.95 6.01
C SER A 137 -8.64 -5.13 5.29
N THR A 138 -9.97 -5.22 5.34
CA THR A 138 -10.77 -6.23 4.63
C THR A 138 -10.45 -6.23 3.15
N ARG A 139 -10.45 -5.04 2.52
CA ARG A 139 -10.16 -4.91 1.09
C ARG A 139 -8.77 -5.37 0.71
N GLY A 140 -7.74 -5.01 1.48
CA GLY A 140 -6.37 -5.47 1.23
C GLY A 140 -6.22 -6.97 1.41
N TRP A 141 -6.83 -7.55 2.45
CA TRP A 141 -6.83 -9.00 2.66
C TRP A 141 -7.58 -9.75 1.56
N ASP A 142 -8.71 -9.23 1.09
CA ASP A 142 -9.47 -9.80 -0.02
C ASP A 142 -8.65 -9.80 -1.30
N TYR A 143 -7.92 -8.71 -1.59
CA TYR A 143 -6.98 -8.66 -2.71
C TYR A 143 -5.92 -9.76 -2.61
N LEU A 144 -5.24 -9.89 -1.47
CA LEU A 144 -4.19 -10.90 -1.28
C LEU A 144 -4.73 -12.31 -1.44
N ARG A 145 -5.92 -12.62 -0.89
CA ARG A 145 -6.55 -13.94 -0.98
C ARG A 145 -7.02 -14.28 -2.39
N GLN A 146 -7.65 -13.34 -3.09
CA GLN A 146 -8.11 -13.54 -4.47
C GLN A 146 -6.94 -13.77 -5.44
N ASN A 147 -5.77 -13.23 -5.12
CA ASN A 147 -4.56 -13.35 -5.91
C ASN A 147 -3.55 -14.37 -5.35
N ALA A 148 -3.95 -15.20 -4.38
CA ALA A 148 -3.08 -16.23 -3.81
C ALA A 148 -2.45 -17.11 -4.91
N GLY A 149 -1.15 -17.36 -4.79
CA GLY A 149 -0.35 -18.06 -5.81
C GLY A 149 -0.03 -17.26 -7.09
N LYS A 150 -0.48 -16.00 -7.19
CA LYS A 150 -0.23 -15.10 -8.34
C LYS A 150 0.48 -13.79 -7.94
N LEU A 151 0.89 -13.66 -6.68
CA LEU A 151 1.53 -12.45 -6.12
C LEU A 151 3.03 -12.38 -6.48
N LEU A 152 3.36 -12.67 -7.73
CA LEU A 152 4.74 -12.67 -8.24
C LEU A 152 5.25 -11.25 -8.47
N SER A 153 6.57 -11.11 -8.45
CA SER A 153 7.24 -9.85 -8.73
C SER A 153 7.23 -9.54 -10.23
N VAL A 154 7.37 -8.27 -10.59
CA VAL A 154 7.39 -7.80 -11.98
C VAL A 154 8.54 -6.84 -12.22
N THR A 155 9.08 -6.84 -13.43
CA THR A 155 10.07 -5.84 -13.87
C THR A 155 9.40 -4.54 -14.32
N ASP A 156 10.20 -3.48 -14.42
CA ASP A 156 9.84 -2.23 -15.12
C ASP A 156 9.42 -2.41 -16.59
N SER A 157 9.88 -3.48 -17.24
CA SER A 157 9.43 -3.90 -18.58
C SER A 157 8.18 -4.79 -18.60
N GLY A 158 7.59 -5.09 -17.43
CA GLY A 158 6.37 -5.91 -17.31
C GLY A 158 6.60 -7.42 -17.37
N VAL A 159 7.84 -7.89 -17.25
CA VAL A 159 8.18 -9.31 -17.18
C VAL A 159 7.89 -9.81 -15.76
N VAL A 160 7.09 -10.87 -15.66
CA VAL A 160 6.81 -11.55 -14.39
C VAL A 160 8.02 -12.38 -13.97
N ILE A 161 8.40 -12.28 -12.70
CA ILE A 161 9.54 -12.95 -12.10
C ILE A 161 9.07 -13.82 -10.93
N ASP A 162 9.46 -15.10 -10.95
CA ASP A 162 9.37 -16.01 -9.81
C ASP A 162 10.69 -15.95 -9.01
N GLU A 163 10.60 -15.39 -7.81
CA GLU A 163 11.73 -15.05 -6.94
C GLU A 163 11.34 -15.22 -5.48
N ASN A 164 12.29 -15.55 -4.62
CA ASN A 164 12.01 -15.86 -3.22
C ASN A 164 12.01 -14.63 -2.30
N PHE A 165 12.66 -13.53 -2.70
CA PHE A 165 12.91 -12.40 -1.81
C PHE A 165 11.60 -11.69 -1.41
N ALA A 166 10.79 -11.24 -2.37
CA ALA A 166 9.53 -10.58 -2.01
C ALA A 166 8.51 -11.56 -1.43
N GLN A 167 8.60 -12.85 -1.80
CA GLN A 167 7.75 -13.91 -1.24
C GLN A 167 8.03 -14.11 0.26
N LEU A 168 9.30 -14.15 0.66
CA LEU A 168 9.68 -14.24 2.07
C LEU A 168 9.14 -13.06 2.88
N LEU A 169 9.30 -11.83 2.40
CA LEU A 169 8.78 -10.65 3.08
C LEU A 169 7.24 -10.63 3.11
N LEU A 170 6.59 -11.13 2.06
CA LEU A 170 5.13 -11.30 2.03
C LEU A 170 4.68 -12.32 3.08
N LEU A 171 5.40 -13.44 3.22
CA LEU A 171 5.12 -14.45 4.25
C LEU A 171 5.26 -13.86 5.65
N GLU A 172 6.33 -13.10 5.91
CA GLU A 172 6.54 -12.44 7.20
C GLU A 172 5.44 -11.42 7.52
N ALA A 173 5.09 -10.56 6.55
CA ALA A 173 4.10 -9.51 6.76
C ALA A 173 2.67 -10.05 6.97
N THR A 174 2.36 -11.20 6.37
CA THR A 174 1.01 -11.79 6.44
C THR A 174 0.87 -12.88 7.50
N ASN A 175 1.97 -13.54 7.86
CA ASN A 175 1.99 -14.79 8.64
C ASN A 175 1.01 -15.84 8.08
N ASP A 176 0.78 -15.80 6.76
CA ASP A 176 -0.22 -16.61 6.07
C ASP A 176 0.48 -17.49 5.02
N PRO A 177 0.37 -18.84 5.10
CA PRO A 177 1.10 -19.77 4.24
C PRO A 177 0.63 -19.81 2.77
N TYR A 178 -0.16 -18.83 2.29
CA TYR A 178 -0.52 -18.71 0.87
C TYR A 178 0.65 -18.27 -0.02
N VAL A 179 1.80 -17.97 0.57
CA VAL A 179 3.10 -17.77 -0.08
C VAL A 179 3.83 -19.11 -0.15
N LYS A 180 4.33 -19.49 -1.34
CA LYS A 180 5.19 -20.69 -1.49
C LYS A 180 6.27 -20.69 -0.39
N SER A 181 6.36 -21.79 0.37
CA SER A 181 7.48 -22.02 1.26
C SER A 181 8.71 -22.34 0.41
N PRO A 182 9.77 -21.50 0.40
CA PRO A 182 10.94 -21.74 -0.42
C PRO A 182 11.65 -23.02 0.01
N SER A 183 12.18 -23.76 -0.97
CA SER A 183 12.93 -25.00 -0.72
C SER A 183 14.31 -24.71 -0.10
N PHE A 184 14.87 -25.68 0.65
CA PHE A 184 16.17 -25.57 1.35
C PHE A 184 17.26 -26.21 0.47
N ARG A 185 18.44 -25.61 0.23
CA ARG A 185 19.54 -25.39 1.20
C ARG A 185 20.33 -24.09 0.96
N HIS A 186 19.95 -23.33 -0.05
CA HIS A 186 20.22 -21.91 -0.21
C HIS A 186 18.93 -21.34 -0.78
N VAL A 187 18.42 -20.24 -0.21
CA VAL A 187 17.25 -19.61 -0.80
C VAL A 187 17.77 -18.81 -1.99
N LEU A 188 17.81 -19.46 -3.16
CA LEU A 188 18.07 -18.76 -4.40
C LEU A 188 17.12 -17.57 -4.47
N MET A 189 17.64 -16.37 -4.71
CA MET A 189 16.79 -15.23 -5.03
C MET A 189 15.83 -15.58 -6.17
N PHE A 190 16.27 -16.44 -7.11
CA PHE A 190 15.48 -16.90 -8.25
C PHE A 190 15.45 -18.44 -8.34
N GLU A 191 14.30 -19.07 -8.16
CA GLU A 191 14.15 -20.52 -8.43
C GLU A 191 13.99 -20.84 -9.93
N PHE A 192 13.39 -19.92 -10.71
CA PHE A 192 12.96 -20.21 -12.10
C PHE A 192 13.19 -19.08 -13.10
N ILE A 193 14.21 -18.24 -12.92
CA ILE A 193 14.55 -17.26 -13.97
C ILE A 193 15.23 -17.98 -15.14
N GLN A 194 14.47 -18.14 -16.25
CA GLN A 194 14.97 -18.45 -17.60
C GLN A 194 15.61 -17.22 -18.28
N ILE A 195 16.28 -16.36 -17.53
CA ILE A 195 17.24 -15.41 -18.10
C ILE A 195 18.57 -16.15 -17.98
N ALA A 196 19.32 -16.25 -19.08
CA ALA A 196 20.55 -17.02 -19.23
C ALA A 196 21.73 -16.50 -18.37
N LEU A 197 21.51 -16.29 -17.08
CA LEU A 197 22.44 -15.79 -16.09
C LEU A 197 22.33 -16.67 -14.84
N GLU A 198 23.25 -17.62 -14.70
CA GLU A 198 23.51 -18.25 -13.40
C GLU A 198 23.90 -17.15 -12.41
N PHE A 199 23.03 -16.87 -11.45
CA PHE A 199 23.30 -15.97 -10.34
C PHE A 199 23.67 -16.80 -9.12
N PRO A 200 24.78 -16.49 -8.42
CA PRO A 200 25.14 -17.20 -7.20
C PRO A 200 24.12 -16.90 -6.11
N ASP A 201 24.04 -17.80 -5.13
CA ASP A 201 23.33 -17.56 -3.89
C ASP A 201 23.84 -16.28 -3.23
N ASP A 202 22.92 -15.54 -2.61
CA ASP A 202 23.22 -14.29 -1.92
C ASP A 202 22.89 -14.38 -0.42
N LEU A 203 23.64 -13.61 0.36
CA LEU A 203 23.52 -13.58 1.81
C LEU A 203 22.25 -12.85 2.26
N ASP A 204 21.65 -12.02 1.41
CA ASP A 204 20.47 -11.19 1.70
C ASP A 204 19.21 -12.07 1.81
N THR A 205 18.87 -12.74 0.71
CA THR A 205 17.74 -13.67 0.60
C THR A 205 17.93 -14.84 1.56
N THR A 206 19.16 -15.32 1.72
CA THR A 206 19.47 -16.39 2.68
C THR A 206 19.22 -15.94 4.12
N ALA A 207 19.67 -14.75 4.52
CA ALA A 207 19.42 -14.24 5.87
C ALA A 207 17.92 -13.99 6.13
N LEU A 208 17.18 -13.47 5.15
CA LEU A 208 15.72 -13.39 5.25
C LEU A 208 15.08 -14.77 5.43
N GLY A 209 15.46 -15.73 4.59
CA GLY A 209 14.92 -17.10 4.65
C GLY A 209 15.15 -17.76 6.01
N LEU A 210 16.35 -17.62 6.58
CA LEU A 210 16.70 -18.20 7.88
C LEU A 210 16.06 -17.46 9.07
N THR A 211 15.76 -16.16 8.95
CA THR A 211 15.07 -15.40 10.01
C THR A 211 13.55 -15.57 9.98
N ILE A 212 12.96 -15.81 8.82
CA ILE A 212 11.49 -15.89 8.64
C ILE A 212 10.99 -17.34 8.76
N THR A 213 11.75 -18.31 8.29
CA THR A 213 11.32 -19.71 8.25
C THR A 213 11.85 -20.49 9.45
N GLN A 214 11.04 -21.43 9.96
CA GLN A 214 11.49 -22.32 11.03
C GLN A 214 12.48 -23.35 10.46
N LYS A 215 13.71 -23.37 10.97
CA LYS A 215 14.77 -24.30 10.59
C LYS A 215 15.49 -24.84 11.85
N PRO A 216 16.10 -26.04 11.77
CA PRO A 216 16.95 -26.54 12.84
C PRO A 216 18.12 -25.58 13.11
N THR A 217 18.38 -25.29 14.38
CA THR A 217 19.44 -24.37 14.81
C THR A 217 20.80 -24.76 14.23
N GLU A 218 21.13 -26.05 14.17
CA GLU A 218 22.41 -26.54 13.63
C GLU A 218 22.58 -26.17 12.15
N ALA A 219 21.49 -26.22 11.37
CA ALA A 219 21.53 -25.85 9.96
C ALA A 219 21.74 -24.34 9.79
N ILE A 220 21.09 -23.52 10.62
CA ILE A 220 21.27 -22.07 10.63
C ILE A 220 22.72 -21.72 10.95
N HIS A 221 23.27 -22.28 12.04
CA HIS A 221 24.64 -22.01 12.46
C HIS A 221 25.68 -22.45 11.42
N SER A 222 25.44 -23.57 10.73
CA SER A 222 26.31 -24.02 9.63
C SER A 222 26.36 -23.00 8.48
N VAL A 223 25.22 -22.40 8.11
CA VAL A 223 25.19 -21.36 7.06
C VAL A 223 25.85 -20.08 7.55
N MET A 224 25.65 -19.70 8.82
CA MET A 224 26.32 -18.53 9.41
C MET A 224 27.85 -18.69 9.42
N ASP A 225 28.36 -19.89 9.70
CA ASP A 225 29.80 -20.18 9.62
C ASP A 225 30.34 -20.03 8.20
N GLU A 226 29.54 -20.39 7.20
CA GLU A 226 29.86 -20.16 5.80
C GLU A 226 29.81 -18.67 5.42
N MET A 227 28.79 -17.93 5.87
CA MET A 227 28.69 -16.47 5.64
C MET A 227 29.93 -15.72 6.13
N LEU A 228 30.56 -16.16 7.24
CA LEU A 228 31.80 -15.57 7.76
C LEU A 228 33.00 -15.74 6.82
N GLN A 229 32.96 -16.66 5.86
CA GLN A 229 33.98 -16.79 4.82
C GLN A 229 33.86 -15.70 3.73
N TYR A 230 32.75 -14.96 3.73
CA TYR A 230 32.44 -13.88 2.78
C TYR A 230 32.43 -12.52 3.49
N VAL A 231 33.41 -12.29 4.36
CA VAL A 231 33.70 -11.01 4.99
C VAL A 231 34.99 -10.45 4.39
N ASN A 232 34.98 -9.21 3.92
CA ASN A 232 36.16 -8.61 3.31
C ASN A 232 37.20 -8.14 4.36
N ALA A 233 38.32 -7.60 3.88
CA ALA A 233 39.40 -7.10 4.73
C ALA A 233 38.99 -5.96 5.69
N ASP A 234 37.91 -5.24 5.39
CA ASP A 234 37.36 -4.17 6.23
C ASP A 234 36.39 -4.70 7.31
N GLY A 235 36.16 -6.02 7.34
CA GLY A 235 35.17 -6.63 8.23
C GLY A 235 33.72 -6.47 7.77
N ILE A 236 33.50 -6.21 6.47
CA ILE A 236 32.18 -6.00 5.88
C ILE A 236 31.72 -7.27 5.16
N VAL A 237 30.52 -7.73 5.52
CA VAL A 237 29.84 -8.85 4.86
C VAL A 237 29.60 -8.54 3.38
N GLN A 238 29.92 -9.51 2.52
CA GLN A 238 29.68 -9.43 1.08
C GLN A 238 28.28 -9.95 0.71
N THR A 239 27.79 -9.56 -0.46
CA THR A 239 26.44 -9.87 -0.93
C THR A 239 26.29 -11.31 -1.38
N TYR A 240 27.30 -11.91 -1.99
CA TYR A 240 27.20 -13.24 -2.61
C TYR A 240 28.06 -14.27 -1.91
N PHE A 241 27.63 -15.53 -1.94
CA PHE A 241 28.48 -16.70 -1.67
C PHE A 241 29.47 -16.95 -2.82
N ASP A 242 30.15 -15.89 -3.28
CA ASP A 242 31.06 -15.91 -4.42
C ASP A 242 32.15 -14.82 -4.26
N ASN A 243 33.35 -15.25 -3.89
CA ASN A 243 34.51 -14.37 -3.71
C ASN A 243 35.01 -13.73 -5.03
N THR A 244 34.57 -14.23 -6.20
CA THR A 244 34.86 -13.59 -7.49
C THR A 244 33.95 -12.38 -7.75
N ARG A 245 32.93 -12.17 -6.91
CA ARG A 245 31.99 -11.04 -6.96
C ARG A 245 32.02 -10.23 -5.66
N PRO A 246 33.13 -9.51 -5.37
CA PRO A 246 33.29 -8.73 -4.14
C PRO A 246 32.38 -7.49 -4.14
N ARG A 247 31.12 -7.70 -3.77
CA ARG A 247 30.08 -6.68 -3.65
C ARG A 247 29.57 -6.68 -2.23
N PHE A 248 29.26 -5.52 -1.69
CA PHE A 248 28.55 -5.36 -0.43
C PHE A 248 27.49 -4.27 -0.59
N ASP A 249 26.49 -4.30 0.28
CA ASP A 249 25.36 -3.38 0.29
C ASP A 249 24.84 -3.22 1.72
N ALA A 250 24.40 -2.02 2.07
CA ALA A 250 23.97 -1.72 3.43
C ALA A 250 22.72 -2.49 3.85
N CYS A 251 21.75 -2.68 2.94
CA CYS A 251 20.54 -3.45 3.23
C CYS A 251 20.86 -4.94 3.46
N VAL A 252 21.74 -5.51 2.63
CA VAL A 252 22.23 -6.89 2.78
C VAL A 252 22.92 -7.07 4.13
N CYS A 253 23.79 -6.12 4.49
CA CYS A 253 24.47 -6.14 5.78
C CYS A 253 23.48 -6.09 6.95
N VAL A 254 22.42 -5.29 6.86
CA VAL A 254 21.38 -5.22 7.90
C VAL A 254 20.64 -6.55 8.06
N ASN A 255 20.29 -7.23 6.95
CA ASN A 255 19.63 -8.53 7.02
C ASN A 255 20.54 -9.62 7.62
N VAL A 256 21.83 -9.63 7.27
CA VAL A 256 22.80 -10.56 7.87
C VAL A 256 23.02 -10.25 9.35
N LEU A 257 23.15 -8.97 9.74
CA LEU A 257 23.23 -8.57 11.15
C LEU A 257 21.99 -9.04 11.92
N ASN A 258 20.79 -8.90 11.36
CA ASN A 258 19.57 -9.38 11.99
C ASN A 258 19.66 -10.89 12.31
N LEU A 259 20.06 -11.71 11.34
CA LEU A 259 20.28 -13.14 11.57
C LEU A 259 21.29 -13.39 12.69
N PHE A 260 22.47 -12.76 12.62
CA PHE A 260 23.53 -12.99 13.61
C PHE A 260 23.14 -12.59 15.02
N TYR A 261 22.45 -11.47 15.19
CA TYR A 261 21.98 -11.00 16.49
C TYR A 261 20.82 -11.84 17.04
N GLN A 262 19.91 -12.34 16.21
CA GLN A 262 18.86 -13.28 16.65
C GLN A 262 19.43 -14.59 17.21
N HIS A 263 20.63 -14.98 16.75
CA HIS A 263 21.33 -16.19 17.20
C HIS A 263 22.48 -15.92 18.19
N GLY A 264 22.58 -14.70 18.74
CA GLY A 264 23.57 -14.36 19.78
C GLY A 264 25.02 -14.38 19.30
N ARG A 265 25.25 -14.15 18.00
CA ARG A 265 26.57 -14.17 17.34
C ARG A 265 26.96 -12.83 16.71
N GLY A 266 26.25 -11.75 17.05
CA GLY A 266 26.43 -10.43 16.45
C GLY A 266 27.83 -9.81 16.62
N ASP A 267 28.55 -10.20 17.67
CA ASP A 267 29.93 -9.82 17.97
C ASP A 267 30.93 -10.22 16.87
N GLN A 268 30.63 -11.29 16.13
CA GLN A 268 31.44 -11.73 14.99
C GLN A 268 31.39 -10.76 13.79
N LEU A 269 30.44 -9.83 13.78
CA LEU A 269 30.20 -8.85 12.70
C LEU A 269 30.24 -7.39 13.21
N ALA A 270 31.02 -7.12 14.25
CA ALA A 270 31.10 -5.80 14.88
C ALA A 270 31.44 -4.66 13.88
N GLN A 271 32.38 -4.88 12.97
CA GLN A 271 32.77 -3.91 11.95
C GLN A 271 31.65 -3.65 10.92
N THR A 272 30.89 -4.68 10.57
CA THR A 272 29.70 -4.54 9.71
C THR A 272 28.63 -3.70 10.42
N LEU A 273 28.39 -3.92 11.72
CA LEU A 273 27.49 -3.10 12.52
C LEU A 273 27.96 -1.63 12.61
N ASP A 274 29.25 -1.40 12.82
CA ASP A 274 29.84 -0.06 12.85
C ASP A 274 29.59 0.67 11.53
N TRP A 275 29.78 -0.01 10.40
CA TRP A 275 29.53 0.56 9.09
C TRP A 275 28.05 0.87 8.86
N VAL A 276 27.12 -0.03 9.22
CA VAL A 276 25.67 0.23 9.15
C VAL A 276 25.28 1.45 9.99
N HIS A 277 25.86 1.60 11.18
CA HIS A 277 25.67 2.81 11.98
C HIS A 277 26.18 4.07 11.25
N GLN A 278 27.35 4.02 10.59
CA GLN A 278 27.84 5.16 9.79
C GLN A 278 26.92 5.50 8.61
N VAL A 279 26.38 4.49 7.93
CA VAL A 279 25.39 4.68 6.85
C VAL A 279 24.17 5.44 7.37
N LEU A 280 23.65 5.05 8.54
CA LEU A 280 22.52 5.71 9.19
C LEU A 280 22.85 7.13 9.67
N LEU A 281 24.03 7.30 10.29
CA LEU A 281 24.49 8.57 10.84
C LEU A 281 24.65 9.64 9.74
N HIS A 282 25.26 9.26 8.62
CA HIS A 282 25.59 10.15 7.52
C HIS A 282 24.53 10.20 6.41
N ARG A 283 23.38 9.53 6.59
CA ARG A 283 22.30 9.48 5.60
C ARG A 283 22.78 8.96 4.24
N ALA A 284 23.74 8.03 4.24
CA ALA A 284 24.34 7.52 3.01
C ALA A 284 23.36 6.68 2.15
N TYR A 285 22.18 6.37 2.70
CA TYR A 285 21.12 5.59 2.07
C TYR A 285 20.08 6.44 1.32
N LEU A 286 20.18 7.78 1.31
CA LEU A 286 19.12 8.66 0.80
C LEU A 286 18.74 8.39 -0.66
N ASP A 287 19.72 8.05 -1.50
CA ASP A 287 19.51 7.74 -2.92
C ASP A 287 19.30 6.22 -3.16
N GLY A 288 18.96 5.48 -2.10
CA GLY A 288 18.98 4.03 -2.07
C GLY A 288 20.39 3.45 -1.92
N THR A 289 20.54 2.17 -2.24
CA THR A 289 21.82 1.46 -2.19
C THR A 289 22.15 0.85 -3.56
N ARG A 290 23.11 -0.07 -3.63
CA ARG A 290 23.46 -0.72 -4.88
C ARG A 290 22.30 -1.55 -5.41
N TYR A 291 21.62 -2.30 -4.53
CA TYR A 291 20.52 -3.19 -4.92
C TYR A 291 19.14 -2.65 -4.58
N TYR A 292 19.05 -1.60 -3.76
CA TYR A 292 17.79 -1.01 -3.36
C TYR A 292 17.62 0.39 -3.94
N THR A 293 16.39 0.73 -4.26
CA THR A 293 16.00 1.93 -5.03
C THR A 293 15.76 3.13 -4.14
N THR A 294 15.29 2.92 -2.90
CA THR A 294 14.81 3.99 -2.02
C THR A 294 15.49 3.97 -0.66
N ALA A 295 15.43 5.11 0.02
CA ALA A 295 15.86 5.25 1.40
C ALA A 295 15.02 4.39 2.35
N GLU A 296 13.75 4.20 2.00
CA GLU A 296 12.76 3.46 2.77
C GLU A 296 13.11 1.98 2.86
N CYS A 297 13.74 1.39 1.84
CA CYS A 297 14.23 0.01 1.92
C CYS A 297 15.25 -0.16 3.06
N PHE A 298 16.23 0.74 3.17
CA PHE A 298 17.24 0.67 4.24
C PHE A 298 16.59 0.85 5.61
N LEU A 299 15.70 1.83 5.76
CA LEU A 299 14.99 2.07 7.01
C LEU A 299 14.05 0.91 7.37
N PHE A 300 13.42 0.27 6.39
CA PHE A 300 12.57 -0.90 6.59
C PHE A 300 13.37 -2.09 7.16
N PHE A 301 14.49 -2.46 6.53
CA PHE A 301 15.32 -3.55 7.06
C PHE A 301 15.94 -3.21 8.40
N LEU A 302 16.28 -1.94 8.64
CA LEU A 302 16.80 -1.49 9.93
C LEU A 302 15.72 -1.56 11.02
N ALA A 303 14.48 -1.19 10.70
CA ALA A 303 13.34 -1.37 11.59
C ALA A 303 13.16 -2.86 11.94
N ARG A 304 13.18 -3.72 10.92
CA ARG A 304 13.09 -5.17 11.06
C ARG A 304 14.19 -5.74 11.97
N PHE A 305 15.44 -5.29 11.78
CA PHE A 305 16.56 -5.65 12.64
C PHE A 305 16.34 -5.20 14.08
N LEU A 306 15.98 -3.93 14.31
CA LEU A 306 15.76 -3.40 15.66
C LEU A 306 14.60 -4.11 16.37
N SER A 307 13.53 -4.48 15.67
CA SER A 307 12.41 -5.24 16.23
C SER A 307 12.80 -6.67 16.61
N GLY A 308 13.69 -7.31 15.84
CA GLY A 308 14.18 -8.68 16.12
C GLY A 308 15.34 -8.75 17.12
N CYS A 309 16.07 -7.65 17.32
CA CYS A 309 17.25 -7.60 18.16
C CYS A 309 16.90 -7.38 19.64
N GLN A 310 17.46 -8.20 20.54
CA GLN A 310 17.32 -8.04 22.00
C GLN A 310 18.55 -7.40 22.66
N ASP A 311 19.59 -7.09 21.88
CA ASP A 311 20.85 -6.55 22.39
C ASP A 311 20.69 -5.05 22.72
N LYS A 312 20.84 -4.72 24.01
CA LYS A 312 20.71 -3.34 24.49
C LYS A 312 21.75 -2.38 23.87
N ALA A 313 22.98 -2.83 23.66
CA ALA A 313 24.03 -1.98 23.10
C ALA A 313 23.73 -1.60 21.64
N VAL A 314 23.14 -2.53 20.87
CA VAL A 314 22.65 -2.25 19.52
C VAL A 314 21.53 -1.21 19.55
N HIS A 315 20.56 -1.37 20.44
CA HIS A 315 19.47 -0.41 20.62
C HIS A 315 19.97 0.98 21.01
N ASP A 316 20.83 1.08 22.02
CA ASP A 316 21.41 2.35 22.47
C ASP A 316 22.16 3.07 21.33
N LYS A 317 22.82 2.29 20.45
CA LYS A 317 23.60 2.80 19.32
C LYS A 317 22.76 3.25 18.13
N LEU A 318 21.77 2.47 17.74
CA LEU A 318 21.05 2.68 16.46
C LEU A 318 19.70 3.38 16.65
N LYS A 319 18.95 3.06 17.73
CA LYS A 319 17.56 3.47 17.87
C LYS A 319 17.36 5.00 17.91
N PRO A 320 18.15 5.80 18.65
CA PRO A 320 17.98 7.26 18.67
C PRO A 320 18.11 7.88 17.26
N LEU A 321 19.13 7.45 16.51
CA LEU A 321 19.35 7.91 15.13
C LEU A 321 18.24 7.42 14.20
N PHE A 322 17.85 6.14 14.31
CA PHE A 322 16.79 5.56 13.51
C PHE A 322 15.48 6.35 13.63
N VAL A 323 15.06 6.69 14.86
CA VAL A 323 13.85 7.48 15.10
C VAL A 323 13.94 8.87 14.46
N GLU A 324 15.10 9.54 14.55
CA GLU A 324 15.33 10.82 13.89
C GLU A 324 15.21 10.69 12.36
N ARG A 325 15.87 9.67 11.79
CA ARG A 325 15.86 9.39 10.35
C ARG A 325 14.49 9.05 9.81
N VAL A 326 13.68 8.27 10.53
CA VAL A 326 12.30 7.96 10.14
C VAL A 326 11.47 9.24 10.11
N LYS A 327 11.58 10.11 11.12
CA LYS A 327 10.85 11.39 11.17
C LYS A 327 11.19 12.30 9.99
N GLU A 328 12.45 12.33 9.55
CA GLU A 328 12.88 13.10 8.37
C GLU A 328 12.24 12.60 7.07
N ARG A 329 11.83 11.33 7.02
CA ARG A 329 11.25 10.71 5.82
C ARG A 329 9.73 10.75 5.78
N ILE A 330 9.04 11.01 6.90
CA ILE A 330 7.58 11.11 6.91
C ILE A 330 7.13 12.28 6.00
N GLY A 331 6.40 11.96 4.95
CA GLY A 331 5.89 12.93 3.98
C GLY A 331 6.91 13.36 2.92
N ALA A 332 8.09 12.74 2.88
CA ALA A 332 9.03 12.93 1.78
C ALA A 332 8.48 12.31 0.48
N GLU A 333 8.88 12.86 -0.68
CA GLU A 333 8.53 12.27 -1.97
C GLU A 333 9.12 10.86 -2.11
N GLY A 334 8.32 9.94 -2.65
CA GLY A 334 8.67 8.55 -2.88
C GLY A 334 7.51 7.77 -3.50
N ASP A 335 7.70 6.46 -3.66
CA ASP A 335 6.70 5.55 -4.21
C ASP A 335 5.71 5.06 -3.15
N ALA A 336 5.00 3.95 -3.39
CA ALA A 336 4.01 3.43 -2.45
C ALA A 336 4.60 2.93 -1.12
N LEU A 337 5.91 2.68 -1.02
CA LEU A 337 6.60 2.38 0.24
C LEU A 337 7.18 3.63 0.93
N ALA A 338 6.97 4.82 0.37
CA ALA A 338 7.30 6.07 1.04
C ALA A 338 6.67 6.11 2.43
N LEU A 339 7.43 6.57 3.42
CA LEU A 339 6.90 6.79 4.76
C LEU A 339 5.91 7.95 4.71
N VAL A 340 4.63 7.63 4.80
CA VAL A 340 3.52 8.59 4.76
C VAL A 340 2.68 8.51 6.03
N ASP A 341 1.91 9.55 6.30
CA ASP A 341 0.90 9.49 7.36
C ASP A 341 -0.24 8.52 6.98
N MET A 342 -0.99 8.08 8.00
CA MET A 342 -2.06 7.09 7.83
C MET A 342 -3.16 7.57 6.88
N GLN A 343 -3.51 8.86 6.87
CA GLN A 343 -4.56 9.37 5.98
C GLN A 343 -4.09 9.29 4.53
N THR A 344 -2.84 9.64 4.25
CA THR A 344 -2.22 9.49 2.94
C THR A 344 -2.15 8.02 2.52
N LEU A 345 -1.72 7.10 3.40
CA LEU A 345 -1.69 5.67 3.11
C LEU A 345 -3.06 5.14 2.68
N LEU A 346 -4.11 5.43 3.45
CA LEU A 346 -5.47 4.96 3.17
C LEU A 346 -6.03 5.57 1.87
N SER A 347 -5.68 6.82 1.57
CA SER A 347 -6.10 7.47 0.32
C SER A 347 -5.51 6.83 -0.94
N LYS A 348 -4.34 6.18 -0.82
CA LYS A 348 -3.60 5.55 -1.91
C LYS A 348 -4.06 4.11 -2.22
N GLN A 349 -4.96 3.53 -1.43
CA GLN A 349 -5.49 2.19 -1.72
C GLN A 349 -6.20 2.18 -3.08
N CYS A 350 -5.83 1.25 -3.94
CA CYS A 350 -6.39 1.02 -5.28
C CYS A 350 -7.83 0.52 -5.21
N GLU A 351 -8.56 0.61 -6.33
CA GLU A 351 -9.96 0.15 -6.41
C GLU A 351 -10.12 -1.31 -5.99
N ASP A 352 -9.21 -2.19 -6.44
CA ASP A 352 -9.18 -3.63 -6.18
C ASP A 352 -8.74 -4.01 -4.75
N GLY A 353 -8.38 -3.03 -3.92
CA GLY A 353 -7.94 -3.23 -2.54
C GLY A 353 -6.42 -3.30 -2.35
N SER A 354 -5.65 -3.37 -3.43
CA SER A 354 -4.18 -3.30 -3.37
C SER A 354 -3.66 -1.90 -3.06
N TRP A 355 -2.35 -1.77 -2.88
CA TRP A 355 -1.64 -0.48 -2.96
C TRP A 355 -0.82 -0.42 -4.25
N GLU A 356 -0.57 0.80 -4.72
CA GLU A 356 0.23 1.03 -5.92
C GLU A 356 1.59 0.32 -5.86
N ILE A 357 2.14 0.03 -7.03
CA ILE A 357 3.40 -0.69 -7.14
C ILE A 357 4.56 0.14 -6.53
N SER A 358 5.42 -0.52 -5.76
CA SER A 358 6.70 0.04 -5.30
C SER A 358 7.86 -0.80 -5.79
N TRP A 359 8.93 -0.12 -6.19
CA TRP A 359 10.15 -0.74 -6.69
C TRP A 359 11.02 -1.13 -5.52
N VAL A 360 11.09 -2.41 -5.19
CA VAL A 360 11.71 -2.91 -3.97
C VAL A 360 13.22 -3.04 -4.15
N TYR A 361 13.67 -3.60 -5.27
CA TYR A 361 15.09 -3.82 -5.55
C TYR A 361 15.39 -3.74 -7.05
N LYS A 362 16.68 -3.72 -7.41
CA LYS A 362 17.14 -3.57 -8.80
C LYS A 362 18.26 -4.56 -9.16
N LEU A 363 18.15 -5.14 -10.35
CA LEU A 363 19.21 -5.91 -10.99
C LEU A 363 20.18 -4.96 -11.69
N VAL A 364 21.23 -4.55 -10.98
CA VAL A 364 22.18 -3.52 -11.44
C VAL A 364 22.78 -3.83 -12.81
N ALA A 365 23.17 -5.09 -13.04
CA ALA A 365 23.78 -5.50 -14.31
C ALA A 365 22.79 -5.40 -15.49
N ALA A 366 21.52 -5.72 -15.25
CA ALA A 366 20.45 -5.67 -16.25
C ALA A 366 19.81 -4.27 -16.37
N LYS A 367 20.12 -3.35 -15.44
CA LYS A 367 19.46 -2.04 -15.30
C LYS A 367 17.93 -2.17 -15.20
N THR A 368 17.48 -3.17 -14.45
CA THR A 368 16.07 -3.52 -14.31
C THR A 368 15.63 -3.32 -12.87
N SER A 369 14.52 -2.62 -12.67
CA SER A 369 13.86 -2.50 -11.36
C SER A 369 12.82 -3.61 -11.20
N ILE A 370 12.68 -4.11 -9.97
CA ILE A 370 11.76 -5.18 -9.61
C ILE A 370 10.82 -4.70 -8.53
N ALA A 371 9.54 -5.01 -8.70
CA ALA A 371 8.49 -4.57 -7.82
C ALA A 371 7.51 -5.70 -7.50
N SER A 372 6.79 -5.57 -6.38
CA SER A 372 5.75 -6.52 -5.97
C SER A 372 4.55 -5.80 -5.36
N ILE A 373 3.41 -5.88 -6.03
CA ILE A 373 2.13 -5.35 -5.53
C ILE A 373 1.67 -6.14 -4.30
N GLY A 374 1.90 -7.46 -4.29
CA GLY A 374 1.59 -8.32 -3.15
C GLY A 374 2.34 -7.88 -1.90
N LEU A 375 3.65 -7.70 -2.01
CA LEU A 375 4.46 -7.22 -0.89
C LEU A 375 4.05 -5.82 -0.44
N THR A 376 3.86 -4.89 -1.38
CA THR A 376 3.44 -3.51 -1.06
C THR A 376 2.11 -3.49 -0.31
N THR A 377 1.15 -4.29 -0.75
CA THR A 377 -0.16 -4.44 -0.09
C THR A 377 -0.03 -5.04 1.30
N ALA A 378 0.82 -6.05 1.49
CA ALA A 378 1.04 -6.67 2.79
C ALA A 378 1.71 -5.72 3.80
N ILE A 379 2.71 -4.95 3.36
CA ILE A 379 3.35 -3.93 4.20
C ILE A 379 2.34 -2.84 4.60
N ALA A 380 1.49 -2.39 3.67
CA ALA A 380 0.42 -1.43 3.98
C ALA A 380 -0.56 -1.97 5.04
N LEU A 381 -0.98 -3.23 4.92
CA LEU A 381 -1.82 -3.90 5.92
C LEU A 381 -1.14 -4.01 7.29
N GLN A 382 0.16 -4.31 7.32
CA GLN A 382 0.93 -4.37 8.56
C GLN A 382 1.01 -2.99 9.23
N ALA A 383 1.19 -1.92 8.46
CA ALA A 383 1.17 -0.55 8.96
C ALA A 383 -0.19 -0.16 9.56
N ILE A 384 -1.29 -0.50 8.86
CA ILE A 384 -2.67 -0.27 9.34
C ILE A 384 -2.91 -1.03 10.66
N SER A 385 -2.61 -2.32 10.69
CA SER A 385 -2.81 -3.15 11.89
C SER A 385 -1.98 -2.65 13.09
N SER A 386 -0.74 -2.23 12.84
CA SER A 386 0.14 -1.70 13.89
C SER A 386 -0.40 -0.40 14.47
N ALA A 387 -0.91 0.50 13.62
CA ALA A 387 -1.51 1.76 14.07
C ALA A 387 -2.81 1.54 14.88
N GLU A 388 -3.63 0.55 14.52
CA GLU A 388 -4.82 0.17 15.28
C GLU A 388 -4.48 -0.39 16.67
N LYS A 389 -3.44 -1.24 16.76
CA LYS A 389 -2.93 -1.74 18.04
C LYS A 389 -2.46 -0.59 18.94
N LEU A 390 -1.77 0.40 18.38
CA LEU A 390 -1.32 1.58 19.15
C LEU A 390 -2.49 2.43 19.66
N LYS A 391 -3.60 2.52 18.91
CA LYS A 391 -4.81 3.27 19.35
C LYS A 391 -5.56 2.56 20.48
N THR A 392 -5.51 1.23 20.53
CA THR A 392 -6.23 0.41 21.51
C THR A 392 -5.43 0.11 22.77
N GLN A 393 -4.13 0.43 22.79
CA GLN A 393 -3.30 0.29 23.98
C GLN A 393 -3.57 1.39 25.02
N PRO A 394 -3.61 1.04 26.32
CA PRO A 394 -3.63 2.04 27.38
C PRO A 394 -2.36 2.89 27.30
N LYS A 395 -2.52 4.22 27.28
CA LYS A 395 -1.40 5.18 27.27
C LYS A 395 -0.45 4.85 28.43
N GLY A 396 0.73 4.32 28.14
CA GLY A 396 1.73 3.98 29.16
C GLY A 396 2.62 2.76 28.88
N VAL A 397 2.40 2.02 27.79
CA VAL A 397 3.32 0.95 27.36
C VAL A 397 4.08 1.43 26.12
N GLU A 398 5.34 1.81 26.29
CA GLU A 398 6.27 1.95 25.17
C GLU A 398 6.57 0.54 24.63
N ILE A 399 6.35 0.31 23.34
CA ILE A 399 6.81 -0.87 22.61
C ILE A 399 7.93 -0.42 21.66
N PRO A 400 9.00 -1.24 21.48
CA PRO A 400 10.21 -0.92 20.73
C PRO A 400 10.04 -0.15 19.41
#